data_AF-A0A2H6KEF0-F1
#
_entry.id   AF-A0A2H6KEF0-F1
#
_cell.length_a   1.000
_cell.length_b   1.000
_cell.length_c   1.000
_cell.angle_alpha   90.00
_cell.angle_beta   90.00
_cell.angle_gamma   90.00
#
_symmetry.space_group_name_H-M   'P 1'
#
loop_
_entity.id
_entity.type
_entity.pdbx_description
1 polymer ?
#
loop_
_entity_poly.entity_id
_entity_poly.type
_entity_poly.pdbx_seq_one_letter_code
_entity_poly.pdbx_strand_id
1 'polypeptide(L)'
;MDGSAKEERPKNLAKSVSTSGDQDMQQDTLKQMKEWKNRFDEFMTYTHALLNGLLCDTRSDATSELNSLPGNSPSGNGGSRCSPQQHTLGADSPLIQSSSQTAPKIDEEPKCACKSPNITMVEKMVYHSLTEPPRNVKECMDWLIALKGKDPGENLKALGKAVYKFLADKPVGYTKVPALEKVKLISKQFLNEPDFRNRHPVKRIRSRFYIRMYKEFCWLTKFFTFYKSDYENIIQTKGLTAIDIADKLGDVVTGCERFLKHIKNPGQYKSAYCPEATWDASFAKNPEACAVILVGIGPMFYGGLESLLIEFEVSYRTGLSRYFFDFIHMMLKALGFVEPECRASPSLVDVDRALSRLDDHELYTVYDLSGFWAFY
;
A
#
# COMPACT_ATOMS: atom_id res chain seq x y z
N MET A 1 45.43 12.47 -76.05
CA MET A 1 46.53 11.66 -75.52
C MET A 1 46.78 12.14 -74.10
N ASP A 2 46.74 11.19 -73.17
CA ASP A 2 47.23 11.17 -71.78
C ASP A 2 46.72 12.26 -70.83
N GLY A 3 46.19 11.98 -69.65
CA GLY A 3 46.25 10.80 -68.79
C GLY A 3 46.37 11.33 -67.36
N SER A 4 45.37 11.14 -66.50
CA SER A 4 45.53 11.42 -65.08
C SER A 4 44.60 10.52 -64.26
N ALA A 5 45.22 9.53 -63.63
CA ALA A 5 44.61 8.55 -62.76
C ALA A 5 44.15 9.21 -61.45
N LYS A 6 42.89 8.97 -61.06
CA LYS A 6 42.40 9.21 -59.70
C LYS A 6 42.50 7.91 -58.92
N GLU A 7 43.39 7.92 -57.94
CA GLU A 7 43.63 6.86 -56.97
C GLU A 7 42.55 6.91 -55.88
N GLU A 8 41.73 5.86 -55.79
CA GLU A 8 40.76 5.66 -54.72
C GLU A 8 41.47 5.11 -53.46
N ARG A 9 41.39 5.85 -52.35
CA ARG A 9 41.77 5.33 -51.02
C ARG A 9 40.57 4.66 -50.34
N PRO A 10 40.74 3.47 -49.73
CA PRO A 10 39.69 2.84 -48.94
C PRO A 10 39.49 3.56 -47.60
N LYS A 11 38.23 3.94 -47.31
CA LYS A 11 37.82 4.47 -46.01
C LYS A 11 37.69 3.30 -45.01
N ASN A 12 38.61 3.22 -44.07
CA ASN A 12 38.51 2.36 -42.89
C ASN A 12 37.41 2.89 -41.95
N LEU A 13 36.25 2.24 -41.96
CA LEU A 13 35.18 2.38 -40.96
C LEU A 13 35.33 1.27 -39.91
N ALA A 14 36.19 1.48 -38.91
CA ALA A 14 36.18 0.67 -37.69
C ALA A 14 37.04 1.31 -36.59
N LYS A 15 36.45 2.21 -35.80
CA LYS A 15 36.69 2.35 -34.36
C LYS A 15 36.06 3.65 -33.86
N SER A 16 34.95 3.52 -33.14
CA SER A 16 34.66 4.42 -32.03
C SER A 16 33.49 3.90 -31.20
N VAL A 17 33.64 4.09 -29.88
CA VAL A 17 32.60 4.29 -28.86
C VAL A 17 32.23 3.09 -27.97
N SER A 18 32.91 3.08 -26.82
CA SER A 18 32.38 2.97 -25.45
C SER A 18 31.65 1.69 -25.01
N THR A 19 32.41 0.85 -24.30
CA THR A 19 31.90 -0.15 -23.33
C THR A 19 32.68 0.00 -22.03
N SER A 20 32.38 1.03 -21.22
CA SER A 20 32.99 1.15 -19.87
C SER A 20 32.03 1.62 -18.78
N GLY A 21 30.71 1.65 -19.02
CA GLY A 21 29.73 2.09 -18.02
C GLY A 21 29.05 0.96 -17.23
N ASP A 22 28.85 -0.21 -17.83
CA ASP A 22 27.98 -1.25 -17.23
C ASP A 22 28.68 -2.14 -16.20
N GLN A 23 30.02 -2.25 -16.24
CA GLN A 23 30.74 -3.11 -15.30
C GLN A 23 30.85 -2.51 -13.89
N ASP A 24 30.95 -1.19 -13.78
CA ASP A 24 31.04 -0.50 -12.47
C ASP A 24 29.72 -0.58 -11.70
N MET A 25 28.58 -0.48 -12.40
CA MET A 25 27.25 -0.58 -11.79
C MET A 25 26.95 -1.99 -11.23
N GLN A 26 27.42 -3.05 -11.93
CA GLN A 26 27.28 -4.42 -11.42
C GLN A 26 28.16 -4.70 -10.20
N GLN A 27 29.38 -4.14 -10.15
CA GLN A 27 30.26 -4.31 -9.00
C GLN A 27 29.71 -3.61 -7.75
N ASP A 28 29.14 -2.41 -7.89
CA ASP A 28 28.57 -1.68 -6.76
C ASP A 28 27.33 -2.41 -6.19
N THR A 29 26.49 -2.96 -7.07
CA THR A 29 25.33 -3.77 -6.67
C THR A 29 25.75 -5.03 -5.90
N LEU A 30 26.80 -5.72 -6.36
CA LEU A 30 27.33 -6.92 -5.70
C LEU A 30 27.95 -6.59 -4.32
N LYS A 31 28.61 -5.45 -4.21
CA LYS A 31 29.18 -4.95 -2.96
C LYS A 31 28.09 -4.64 -1.93
N GLN A 32 27.01 -3.96 -2.34
CA GLN A 32 25.86 -3.68 -1.49
C GLN A 32 25.17 -4.98 -1.01
N MET A 33 25.02 -5.98 -1.89
CA MET A 33 24.47 -7.30 -1.50
C MET A 33 25.34 -8.03 -0.47
N LYS A 34 26.67 -7.99 -0.62
CA LYS A 34 27.59 -8.60 0.35
C LYS A 34 27.54 -7.89 1.71
N GLU A 35 27.51 -6.56 1.71
CA GLU A 35 27.37 -5.78 2.93
C GLU A 35 26.05 -6.08 3.64
N TRP A 36 24.96 -6.17 2.89
CA TRP A 36 23.65 -6.55 3.41
C TRP A 36 23.65 -7.96 4.02
N LYS A 37 24.24 -8.95 3.33
CA LYS A 37 24.36 -10.31 3.84
C LYS A 37 25.15 -10.36 5.16
N ASN A 38 26.27 -9.65 5.24
CA ASN A 38 27.08 -9.62 6.47
C ASN A 38 26.32 -9.00 7.64
N ARG A 39 25.58 -7.91 7.40
CA ARG A 39 24.71 -7.29 8.42
C ARG A 39 23.59 -8.23 8.87
N PHE A 40 23.05 -9.03 7.94
CA PHE A 40 22.04 -10.03 8.25
C PHE A 40 22.60 -11.17 9.12
N ASP A 41 23.79 -11.69 8.80
CA ASP A 41 24.44 -12.77 9.57
C ASP A 41 24.82 -12.30 11.00
N GLU A 42 25.30 -11.06 11.14
CA GLU A 42 25.58 -10.43 12.44
C GLU A 42 24.30 -10.29 13.28
N PHE A 43 23.21 -9.85 12.65
CA PHE A 43 21.89 -9.74 13.27
C PHE A 43 21.36 -11.10 13.77
N MET A 44 21.48 -12.17 12.96
CA MET A 44 21.05 -13.52 13.35
C MET A 44 21.84 -14.03 14.56
N THR A 45 23.13 -13.69 14.63
CA THR A 45 23.98 -14.04 15.77
C THR A 45 23.54 -13.31 17.04
N TYR A 46 23.25 -12.01 16.95
CA TYR A 46 22.78 -11.20 18.08
C TYR A 46 21.41 -11.66 18.60
N THR A 47 20.47 -11.95 17.71
CA THR A 47 19.13 -12.44 18.10
C THR A 47 19.17 -13.82 18.75
N HIS A 48 20.03 -14.72 18.27
CA HIS A 48 20.27 -16.00 18.96
C HIS A 48 20.84 -15.79 20.36
N ALA A 49 21.79 -14.87 20.55
CA ALA A 49 22.34 -14.56 21.88
C ALA A 49 21.29 -14.00 22.83
N LEU A 50 20.43 -13.09 22.36
CA LEU A 50 19.38 -12.46 23.15
C LEU A 50 18.28 -13.46 23.53
N LEU A 51 17.83 -14.29 22.59
CA LEU A 51 16.86 -15.37 22.86
C LEU A 51 17.41 -16.38 23.86
N ASN A 52 18.69 -16.75 23.74
CA ASN A 52 19.32 -17.65 24.70
C ASN A 52 19.45 -17.02 26.09
N GLY A 53 19.75 -15.71 26.20
CA GLY A 53 19.73 -15.00 27.47
C GLY A 53 18.35 -15.01 28.14
N LEU A 54 17.31 -14.69 27.37
CA LEU A 54 15.93 -14.62 27.87
C LEU A 54 15.38 -16.00 28.29
N LEU A 55 15.77 -17.06 27.58
CA LEU A 55 15.43 -18.45 27.92
C LEU A 55 16.24 -18.99 29.11
N CYS A 56 17.45 -18.50 29.33
CA CYS A 56 18.24 -18.86 30.52
C CYS A 56 17.64 -18.23 31.79
N ASP A 57 17.21 -16.97 31.74
CA ASP A 57 16.59 -16.29 32.88
C ASP A 57 15.26 -16.95 33.29
N THR A 58 14.43 -17.34 32.32
CA THR A 58 13.16 -18.04 32.62
C THR A 58 13.33 -19.48 33.12
N ARG A 59 14.50 -20.09 32.92
CA ARG A 59 14.77 -21.45 33.40
C ARG A 59 15.35 -21.49 34.82
N SER A 60 15.99 -20.41 35.28
CA SER A 60 16.58 -20.36 36.62
C SER A 60 15.52 -20.33 37.74
N ASP A 61 14.38 -19.70 37.49
CA ASP A 61 13.34 -19.51 38.53
C ASP A 61 12.37 -20.70 38.67
N ALA A 62 12.39 -21.65 37.73
CA ALA A 62 11.47 -22.79 37.75
C ALA A 62 12.01 -24.04 38.49
N THR A 63 13.27 -24.02 38.94
CA THR A 63 13.91 -25.20 39.58
C THR A 63 14.34 -25.02 41.04
N SER A 64 14.14 -23.84 41.64
CA SER A 64 14.53 -23.56 43.03
C SER A 64 13.43 -23.78 44.07
N GLU A 65 12.15 -23.97 43.70
CA GLU A 65 11.03 -24.09 44.68
C GLU A 65 10.47 -25.51 44.90
N LEU A 66 11.05 -26.58 44.35
CA LEU A 66 10.49 -27.94 44.48
C LEU A 66 11.16 -28.85 45.54
N ASN A 67 12.04 -28.34 46.41
CA ASN A 67 12.78 -29.17 47.38
C ASN A 67 12.57 -28.81 48.86
N SER A 68 11.35 -28.53 49.29
CA SER A 68 11.04 -28.49 50.73
C SER A 68 9.54 -28.65 51.06
N LEU A 69 9.04 -29.89 51.04
CA LEU A 69 7.86 -30.24 51.85
C LEU A 69 7.87 -31.72 52.27
N PRO A 70 7.87 -32.02 53.59
CA PRO A 70 7.70 -33.37 54.10
C PRO A 70 6.21 -33.74 54.14
N GLY A 71 5.94 -35.02 53.89
CA GLY A 71 4.61 -35.55 53.64
C GLY A 71 3.65 -35.58 54.83
N ASN A 72 2.39 -35.88 54.51
CA ASN A 72 1.56 -36.88 55.17
C ASN A 72 0.22 -37.01 54.42
N SER A 73 -0.10 -38.23 53.97
CA SER A 73 -1.46 -38.66 53.60
C SER A 73 -2.29 -38.88 54.87
N PRO A 74 -3.64 -38.85 54.79
CA PRO A 74 -4.33 -40.13 54.67
C PRO A 74 -5.63 -40.13 53.83
N SER A 75 -5.80 -41.26 53.13
CA SER A 75 -6.99 -42.10 52.98
C SER A 75 -8.34 -41.61 53.55
N GLY A 76 -9.37 -41.60 52.70
CA GLY A 76 -10.78 -41.54 53.11
C GLY A 76 -11.73 -41.85 51.94
N ASN A 77 -12.25 -43.08 51.92
CA ASN A 77 -13.17 -43.64 50.92
C ASN A 77 -14.63 -43.43 51.38
N GLY A 78 -15.59 -43.18 50.46
CA GLY A 78 -17.01 -43.52 50.71
C GLY A 78 -18.09 -42.55 50.21
N GLY A 79 -18.91 -43.02 49.27
CA GLY A 79 -20.37 -43.09 49.53
C GLY A 79 -21.34 -42.08 48.89
N SER A 80 -21.90 -42.48 47.74
CA SER A 80 -23.35 -42.59 47.43
C SER A 80 -24.34 -41.40 47.55
N ARG A 81 -24.95 -41.10 46.38
CA ARG A 81 -26.37 -40.78 46.06
C ARG A 81 -27.30 -40.18 47.14
N CYS A 82 -27.96 -39.06 46.79
CA CYS A 82 -29.42 -38.95 46.57
C CYS A 82 -29.85 -37.48 46.36
N SER A 83 -30.63 -37.21 45.30
CA SER A 83 -31.59 -36.08 45.22
C SER A 83 -32.88 -36.48 45.95
N PRO A 84 -33.75 -35.55 46.40
CA PRO A 84 -34.81 -35.01 45.51
C PRO A 84 -35.29 -33.55 45.79
N GLN A 85 -35.59 -32.83 44.69
CA GLN A 85 -36.89 -32.21 44.34
C GLN A 85 -37.56 -31.09 45.20
N GLN A 86 -38.24 -30.19 44.45
CA GLN A 86 -39.38 -29.29 44.80
C GLN A 86 -39.06 -27.89 45.36
N HIS A 87 -39.76 -26.77 45.07
CA HIS A 87 -40.93 -26.37 44.24
C HIS A 87 -40.85 -24.81 44.10
N THR A 88 -40.98 -24.22 42.90
CA THR A 88 -42.13 -23.40 42.40
C THR A 88 -42.33 -21.99 42.95
N LEU A 89 -42.41 -21.01 42.04
CA LEU A 89 -43.23 -19.77 41.96
C LEU A 89 -42.59 -18.94 40.81
N GLY A 90 -43.19 -18.52 39.69
CA GLY A 90 -44.57 -18.25 39.31
C GLY A 90 -44.66 -16.79 38.84
N ALA A 91 -44.84 -16.53 37.52
CA ALA A 91 -45.54 -15.37 36.90
C ALA A 91 -45.11 -15.11 35.43
N ASP A 92 -45.94 -15.61 34.51
CA ASP A 92 -46.58 -14.99 33.34
C ASP A 92 -45.84 -14.13 32.29
N SER A 93 -46.10 -14.52 31.04
CA SER A 93 -45.86 -13.81 29.76
C SER A 93 -47.10 -13.06 29.30
N PRO A 94 -46.98 -12.12 28.34
CA PRO A 94 -48.05 -11.82 27.40
C PRO A 94 -47.77 -12.33 25.99
N LEU A 95 -48.83 -12.92 25.42
CA LEU A 95 -49.00 -13.34 24.03
C LEU A 95 -48.81 -12.17 23.04
N ILE A 96 -48.20 -12.45 21.89
CA ILE A 96 -48.49 -11.74 20.64
C ILE A 96 -48.92 -12.75 19.57
N GLN A 97 -50.07 -12.45 18.99
CA GLN A 97 -50.85 -13.23 18.05
C GLN A 97 -50.15 -13.42 16.70
N SER A 98 -50.17 -14.65 16.21
CA SER A 98 -49.90 -15.02 14.82
C SER A 98 -51.16 -14.82 13.98
N SER A 99 -51.04 -14.08 12.87
CA SER A 99 -52.05 -14.01 11.82
C SER A 99 -51.47 -14.62 10.54
N SER A 100 -52.15 -15.65 10.05
CA SER A 100 -51.85 -16.37 8.82
C SER A 100 -52.76 -15.86 7.71
N GLN A 101 -52.22 -15.45 6.55
CA GLN A 101 -52.93 -15.53 5.27
C GLN A 101 -51.95 -15.71 4.08
N THR A 102 -52.09 -16.88 3.45
CA THR A 102 -52.20 -17.17 2.00
C THR A 102 -50.99 -16.93 1.07
N ALA A 103 -50.46 -18.06 0.58
CA ALA A 103 -49.55 -18.18 -0.55
C ALA A 103 -50.29 -18.26 -1.90
N PRO A 104 -49.59 -17.99 -3.02
CA PRO A 104 -49.80 -18.74 -4.25
C PRO A 104 -48.52 -19.38 -4.81
N LYS A 105 -48.68 -20.68 -5.12
CA LYS A 105 -48.04 -21.56 -6.11
C LYS A 105 -46.70 -21.15 -6.74
N ILE A 106 -45.72 -22.03 -6.51
CA ILE A 106 -44.50 -22.23 -7.29
C ILE A 106 -44.77 -23.39 -8.27
N ASP A 107 -44.48 -23.20 -9.56
CA ASP A 107 -44.25 -24.29 -10.51
C ASP A 107 -42.84 -24.12 -11.13
N GLU A 108 -42.04 -25.17 -10.94
CA GLU A 108 -41.00 -25.74 -11.81
C GLU A 108 -39.73 -24.92 -12.20
N GLU A 109 -38.63 -25.28 -11.54
CA GLU A 109 -37.23 -25.28 -12.04
C GLU A 109 -37.02 -26.35 -13.15
N PRO A 110 -35.85 -26.52 -13.83
CA PRO A 110 -34.53 -25.86 -13.66
C PRO A 110 -33.81 -25.46 -14.98
N LYS A 111 -32.80 -24.58 -14.89
CA LYS A 111 -31.55 -24.77 -15.66
C LYS A 111 -30.40 -23.94 -15.10
N CYS A 112 -29.43 -24.69 -14.59
CA CYS A 112 -28.10 -24.26 -14.17
C CYS A 112 -27.36 -23.51 -15.29
N ALA A 113 -26.91 -22.30 -14.98
CA ALA A 113 -25.73 -21.71 -15.59
C ALA A 113 -25.10 -20.79 -14.55
N CYS A 114 -23.91 -21.15 -14.08
CA CYS A 114 -23.04 -20.29 -13.30
C CYS A 114 -22.72 -19.03 -14.13
N LYS A 115 -23.58 -18.02 -14.07
CA LYS A 115 -23.20 -16.66 -14.40
C LYS A 115 -22.50 -16.12 -13.17
N SER A 116 -21.17 -15.99 -13.28
CA SER A 116 -20.40 -15.05 -12.47
C SER A 116 -21.22 -13.78 -12.28
N PRO A 117 -21.15 -13.11 -11.11
CA PRO A 117 -21.73 -11.80 -10.98
C PRO A 117 -21.03 -10.92 -12.01
N ASN A 118 -21.75 -10.64 -13.10
CA ASN A 118 -21.43 -9.55 -13.98
C ASN A 118 -21.27 -8.36 -13.07
N ILE A 119 -20.04 -7.86 -12.98
CA ILE A 119 -19.75 -6.51 -12.54
C ILE A 119 -20.48 -5.66 -13.57
N THR A 120 -21.76 -5.42 -13.29
CA THR A 120 -22.63 -4.53 -14.02
C THR A 120 -21.83 -3.27 -14.23
N MET A 121 -21.73 -2.82 -15.48
CA MET A 121 -21.18 -1.53 -15.85
C MET A 121 -21.67 -0.50 -14.84
N VAL A 122 -20.81 -0.17 -13.87
CA VAL A 122 -21.01 0.97 -13.00
C VAL A 122 -21.00 2.13 -13.98
N GLU A 123 -22.15 2.77 -14.20
CA GLU A 123 -22.18 4.08 -14.85
C GLU A 123 -21.04 4.87 -14.25
N LYS A 124 -20.02 5.11 -15.06
CA LYS A 124 -18.72 5.55 -14.59
C LYS A 124 -18.93 6.87 -13.85
N MET A 125 -18.83 6.83 -12.53
CA MET A 125 -18.97 8.02 -11.70
C MET A 125 -17.83 8.96 -12.08
N VAL A 126 -18.19 10.09 -12.68
CA VAL A 126 -17.30 11.22 -12.84
C VAL A 126 -17.52 12.09 -11.61
N TYR A 127 -16.52 12.17 -10.74
CA TYR A 127 -16.55 13.00 -9.54
C TYR A 127 -16.56 14.47 -9.93
N HIS A 128 -17.45 15.23 -9.28
CA HIS A 128 -17.60 16.67 -9.54
C HIS A 128 -16.80 17.54 -8.55
N SER A 129 -16.22 16.92 -7.52
CA SER A 129 -15.40 17.60 -6.53
C SER A 129 -14.19 16.76 -6.14
N LEU A 130 -13.06 17.43 -5.86
CA LEU A 130 -11.89 16.78 -5.28
C LEU A 130 -12.10 16.37 -3.81
N THR A 131 -13.18 16.81 -3.17
CA THR A 131 -13.54 16.37 -1.81
C THR A 131 -14.02 14.91 -1.77
N GLU A 132 -14.35 14.34 -2.93
CA GLU A 132 -14.67 12.92 -3.06
C GLU A 132 -13.36 12.11 -3.09
N PRO A 133 -13.12 11.21 -2.12
CA PRO A 133 -11.86 10.50 -2.04
C PRO A 133 -11.75 9.39 -3.12
N PRO A 134 -10.56 9.23 -3.73
CA PRO A 134 -10.24 8.11 -4.62
C PRO A 134 -10.53 6.74 -4.00
N ARG A 135 -10.90 5.76 -4.84
CA ARG A 135 -11.20 4.37 -4.44
C ARG A 135 -10.20 3.32 -4.96
N ASN A 136 -9.32 3.71 -5.87
CA ASN A 136 -8.25 2.87 -6.43
C ASN A 136 -7.07 3.76 -6.86
N VAL A 137 -5.97 3.14 -7.31
CA VAL A 137 -4.74 3.86 -7.68
C VAL A 137 -4.93 4.76 -8.90
N LYS A 138 -5.70 4.33 -9.92
CA LYS A 138 -6.04 5.19 -11.07
C LYS A 138 -6.73 6.47 -10.59
N GLU A 139 -7.72 6.35 -9.71
CA GLU A 139 -8.44 7.51 -9.15
C GLU A 139 -7.50 8.40 -8.31
N CYS A 140 -6.50 7.85 -7.61
CA CYS A 140 -5.50 8.66 -6.92
C CYS A 140 -4.69 9.52 -7.91
N MET A 141 -4.26 8.93 -9.02
CA MET A 141 -3.53 9.66 -10.07
C MET A 141 -4.39 10.75 -10.70
N ASP A 142 -5.64 10.42 -11.05
CA ASP A 142 -6.59 11.39 -11.62
C ASP A 142 -6.86 12.54 -10.64
N TRP A 143 -6.99 12.23 -9.34
CA TRP A 143 -7.18 13.23 -8.29
C TRP A 143 -5.99 14.17 -8.17
N LEU A 144 -4.76 13.64 -8.12
CA LEU A 144 -3.53 14.44 -8.04
C LEU A 144 -3.35 15.36 -9.27
N ILE A 145 -3.66 14.86 -10.46
CA ILE A 145 -3.57 15.63 -11.71
C ILE A 145 -4.65 16.71 -11.76
N ALA A 146 -5.88 16.41 -11.33
CA ALA A 146 -6.95 17.40 -11.25
C ALA A 146 -6.65 18.48 -10.18
N LEU A 147 -6.08 18.08 -9.05
CA LEU A 147 -5.63 18.97 -7.97
C LEU A 147 -4.56 19.96 -8.45
N LYS A 148 -3.64 19.51 -9.31
CA LYS A 148 -2.64 20.39 -9.95
C LYS A 148 -3.31 21.56 -10.68
N GLY A 149 -4.41 21.30 -11.39
CA GLY A 149 -5.21 22.32 -12.05
C GLY A 149 -4.43 23.18 -13.06
N LYS A 150 -4.88 24.44 -13.23
CA LYS A 150 -4.26 25.41 -14.18
C LYS A 150 -3.08 26.18 -13.58
N ASP A 151 -3.00 26.26 -12.25
CA ASP A 151 -1.88 26.88 -11.53
C ASP A 151 -1.21 25.82 -10.64
N PRO A 152 -0.34 24.97 -11.23
CA PRO A 152 0.36 23.93 -10.48
C PRO A 152 1.15 24.48 -9.28
N GLY A 153 1.77 25.65 -9.46
CA GLY A 153 2.67 26.24 -8.48
C GLY A 153 1.93 26.64 -7.22
N GLU A 154 0.84 27.39 -7.35
CA GLU A 154 0.08 27.85 -6.19
C GLU A 154 -0.74 26.72 -5.54
N ASN A 155 -1.34 25.84 -6.33
CA ASN A 155 -2.14 24.72 -5.79
C ASN A 155 -1.29 23.73 -4.98
N LEU A 156 -0.12 23.34 -5.51
CA LEU A 156 0.76 22.40 -4.81
C LEU A 156 1.43 23.03 -3.58
N LYS A 157 1.77 24.33 -3.62
CA LYS A 157 2.22 25.06 -2.42
C LYS A 157 1.14 25.09 -1.34
N ALA A 158 -0.11 25.36 -1.72
CA ALA A 158 -1.23 25.39 -0.79
C ALA A 158 -1.47 24.01 -0.17
N LEU A 159 -1.39 22.94 -0.97
CA LEU A 159 -1.43 21.56 -0.50
C LEU A 159 -0.26 21.25 0.45
N GLY A 160 0.98 21.56 0.06
CA GLY A 160 2.17 21.31 0.88
C GLY A 160 2.09 22.00 2.23
N LYS A 161 1.59 23.24 2.26
CA LYS A 161 1.30 23.97 3.51
C LYS A 161 0.21 23.30 4.35
N ALA A 162 -0.87 22.83 3.72
CA ALA A 162 -1.95 22.14 4.41
C ALA A 162 -1.47 20.81 5.03
N VAL A 163 -0.69 20.02 4.28
CA VAL A 163 -0.11 18.75 4.73
C VAL A 163 0.91 18.98 5.84
N TYR A 164 1.81 19.95 5.69
CA TYR A 164 2.75 20.32 6.75
C TYR A 164 2.01 20.65 8.05
N LYS A 165 1.03 21.56 7.99
CA LYS A 165 0.23 21.94 9.16
C LYS A 165 -0.52 20.75 9.76
N PHE A 166 -1.03 19.85 8.91
CA PHE A 166 -1.76 18.68 9.35
C PHE A 166 -0.86 17.69 10.12
N LEU A 167 0.39 17.51 9.69
CA LEU A 167 1.34 16.51 10.21
C LEU A 167 2.31 17.02 11.29
N ALA A 168 2.74 18.30 11.23
CA ALA A 168 3.86 18.83 12.02
C ALA A 168 3.68 18.65 13.54
N ASP A 169 2.46 18.88 14.04
CA ASP A 169 2.14 18.85 15.46
C ASP A 169 1.57 17.50 15.93
N LYS A 170 1.53 16.49 15.06
CA LYS A 170 1.00 15.17 15.45
C LYS A 170 2.04 14.43 16.30
N PRO A 171 1.63 13.79 17.41
CA PRO A 171 2.53 12.99 18.23
C PRO A 171 2.73 11.60 17.60
N VAL A 172 3.89 11.00 17.84
CA VAL A 172 4.11 9.58 17.47
C VAL A 172 3.18 8.69 18.28
N GLY A 173 2.57 7.74 17.61
CA GLY A 173 1.51 6.87 18.10
C GLY A 173 0.15 7.23 17.51
N TYR A 174 -0.90 6.60 18.03
CA TYR A 174 -2.23 6.69 17.44
C TYR A 174 -2.95 8.02 17.76
N THR A 175 -3.24 8.80 16.73
CA THR A 175 -4.13 9.98 16.75
C THR A 175 -5.38 9.70 15.92
N LYS A 176 -6.56 9.87 16.51
CA LYS A 176 -7.83 9.68 15.79
C LYS A 176 -8.30 11.00 15.16
N VAL A 177 -8.37 11.04 13.84
CA VAL A 177 -8.97 12.15 13.08
C VAL A 177 -10.22 11.63 12.37
N PRO A 178 -11.45 11.98 12.80
CA PRO A 178 -12.67 11.35 12.28
C PRO A 178 -12.84 11.42 10.76
N ALA A 179 -12.45 12.52 10.13
CA ALA A 179 -12.49 12.65 8.67
C ALA A 179 -11.48 11.71 7.97
N LEU A 180 -10.27 11.58 8.53
CA LEU A 180 -9.25 10.67 8.03
C LEU A 180 -9.67 9.21 8.15
N GLU A 181 -10.33 8.82 9.24
CA GLU A 181 -10.81 7.43 9.42
C GLU A 181 -11.78 6.99 8.31
N LYS A 182 -12.57 7.93 7.74
CA LYS A 182 -13.44 7.63 6.60
C LYS A 182 -12.65 7.34 5.34
N VAL A 183 -11.60 8.12 5.05
CA VAL A 183 -10.73 7.91 3.88
C VAL A 183 -9.87 6.66 4.06
N LYS A 184 -9.35 6.42 5.27
CA LYS A 184 -8.63 5.21 5.65
C LYS A 184 -9.43 3.95 5.37
N LEU A 185 -10.75 3.97 5.61
CA LEU A 185 -11.61 2.82 5.33
C LEU A 185 -11.61 2.47 3.84
N ILE A 186 -11.60 3.47 2.96
CA ILE A 186 -11.54 3.28 1.50
C ILE A 186 -10.21 2.64 1.10
N SER A 187 -9.09 3.22 1.56
CA SER A 187 -7.76 2.64 1.33
C SER A 187 -7.65 1.20 1.86
N LYS A 188 -8.22 0.95 3.04
CA LYS A 188 -8.29 -0.39 3.63
C LYS A 188 -9.11 -1.34 2.77
N GLN A 189 -10.24 -0.91 2.21
CA GLN A 189 -11.06 -1.74 1.33
C GLN A 189 -10.29 -2.16 0.07
N PHE A 190 -9.68 -1.20 -0.63
CA PHE A 190 -8.84 -1.47 -1.80
C PHE A 190 -7.71 -2.44 -1.49
N LEU A 191 -6.97 -2.21 -0.40
CA LEU A 191 -5.86 -3.09 -0.02
C LEU A 191 -6.32 -4.52 0.34
N ASN A 192 -7.59 -4.73 0.69
CA ASN A 192 -8.14 -6.06 0.96
C ASN A 192 -8.64 -6.79 -0.28
N GLU A 193 -8.61 -6.17 -1.47
CA GLU A 193 -9.01 -6.82 -2.72
C GLU A 193 -8.17 -8.09 -2.99
N PRO A 194 -8.78 -9.19 -3.45
CA PRO A 194 -8.09 -10.47 -3.62
C PRO A 194 -6.80 -10.41 -4.43
N ASP A 195 -6.76 -9.55 -5.46
CA ASP A 195 -5.63 -9.41 -6.38
C ASP A 195 -4.39 -8.78 -5.72
N PHE A 196 -4.62 -7.99 -4.66
CA PHE A 196 -3.56 -7.27 -3.92
C PHE A 196 -3.29 -7.85 -2.54
N ARG A 197 -4.32 -8.38 -1.85
CA ARG A 197 -4.32 -8.72 -0.42
C ARG A 197 -3.10 -9.52 0.03
N ASN A 198 -2.61 -10.40 -0.83
CA ASN A 198 -1.56 -11.36 -0.53
C ASN A 198 -0.15 -10.93 -1.00
N ARG A 199 -0.03 -9.80 -1.70
CA ARG A 199 1.25 -9.24 -2.16
C ARG A 199 2.05 -8.70 -0.97
N HIS A 200 3.38 -8.78 -1.05
CA HIS A 200 4.26 -8.40 0.06
C HIS A 200 4.09 -6.91 0.49
N PRO A 201 4.12 -5.92 -0.42
CA PRO A 201 3.92 -4.52 -0.04
C PRO A 201 2.55 -4.27 0.60
N VAL A 202 1.50 -4.85 0.02
CA VAL A 202 0.12 -4.70 0.51
C VAL A 202 -0.05 -5.38 1.86
N LYS A 203 0.50 -6.58 2.09
CA LYS A 203 0.51 -7.23 3.40
C LYS A 203 1.18 -6.35 4.46
N ARG A 204 2.32 -5.75 4.11
CA ARG A 204 3.06 -4.83 4.99
C ARG A 204 2.24 -3.59 5.33
N ILE A 205 1.61 -2.95 4.34
CA ILE A 205 0.74 -1.78 4.58
C ILE A 205 -0.49 -2.18 5.39
N ARG A 206 -1.14 -3.30 5.05
CA ARG A 206 -2.34 -3.78 5.76
C ARG A 206 -2.07 -4.08 7.21
N SER A 207 -0.93 -4.67 7.56
CA SER A 207 -0.62 -4.98 8.95
C SER A 207 -0.62 -3.71 9.81
N ARG A 208 -0.22 -2.55 9.25
CA ARG A 208 -0.29 -1.24 9.93
C ARG A 208 -1.71 -0.80 10.26
N PHE A 209 -2.73 -1.24 9.53
CA PHE A 209 -4.13 -0.92 9.86
C PHE A 209 -4.68 -1.74 11.05
N TYR A 210 -4.00 -2.81 11.46
CA TYR A 210 -4.46 -3.72 12.51
C TYR A 210 -3.53 -3.75 13.72
N ILE A 211 -2.23 -3.58 13.50
CA ILE A 211 -1.23 -3.55 14.56
C ILE A 211 -1.06 -2.11 14.99
N ARG A 212 -1.63 -1.77 16.15
CA ARG A 212 -1.41 -0.46 16.76
C ARG A 212 0.07 -0.30 17.04
N MET A 213 0.63 0.81 16.60
CA MET A 213 2.00 1.15 16.92
C MET A 213 2.20 1.38 18.42
N TYR A 214 2.96 0.50 19.07
CA TYR A 214 3.38 0.66 20.45
C TYR A 214 4.63 1.54 20.52
N LYS A 215 4.58 2.62 21.31
CA LYS A 215 5.71 3.54 21.52
C LYS A 215 6.97 2.83 22.03
N GLU A 216 6.80 1.82 22.88
CA GLU A 216 7.90 1.06 23.49
C GLU A 216 8.55 0.06 22.53
N PHE A 217 7.77 -0.43 21.55
CA PHE A 217 8.26 -1.37 20.53
C PHE A 217 9.25 -0.70 19.55
N CYS A 218 9.27 0.64 19.49
CA CYS A 218 10.12 1.43 18.61
C CYS A 218 11.63 1.22 18.85
N TRP A 219 12.07 0.87 20.07
CA TRP A 219 13.50 0.69 20.34
C TRP A 219 14.06 -0.58 19.68
N LEU A 220 13.32 -1.69 19.76
CA LEU A 220 13.70 -2.95 19.11
C LEU A 220 13.51 -2.87 17.59
N THR A 221 12.47 -2.21 17.09
CA THR A 221 12.23 -2.10 15.64
C THR A 221 13.22 -1.22 14.90
N LYS A 222 13.96 -0.32 15.58
CA LYS A 222 15.05 0.45 14.96
C LYS A 222 16.17 -0.43 14.42
N PHE A 223 16.30 -1.67 14.91
CA PHE A 223 17.28 -2.64 14.42
C PHE A 223 16.78 -3.48 13.23
N PHE A 224 15.47 -3.50 12.99
CA PHE A 224 14.86 -4.20 11.86
C PHE A 224 14.66 -3.21 10.70
N THR A 225 14.54 -3.71 9.47
CA THR A 225 14.40 -2.96 8.20
C THR A 225 13.08 -2.19 8.05
N PHE A 226 12.58 -1.59 9.13
CA PHE A 226 11.41 -0.71 9.11
C PHE A 226 11.83 0.69 8.66
N TYR A 227 10.98 1.33 7.86
CA TYR A 227 11.28 2.70 7.42
C TYR A 227 11.26 3.63 8.62
N LYS A 228 12.19 4.58 8.66
CA LYS A 228 12.24 5.60 9.73
C LYS A 228 10.91 6.32 9.93
N SER A 229 10.17 6.50 8.83
CA SER A 229 8.83 7.09 8.81
C SER A 229 7.74 6.25 9.45
N ASP A 230 8.01 4.99 9.78
CA ASP A 230 7.10 4.19 10.58
C ASP A 230 7.03 4.69 12.01
N TYR A 231 8.15 5.13 12.61
CA TYR A 231 8.23 5.37 14.04
C TYR A 231 8.61 6.79 14.43
N GLU A 232 8.89 7.64 13.44
CA GLU A 232 9.29 9.01 13.67
C GLU A 232 8.47 9.99 12.84
N ASN A 233 8.16 11.14 13.43
CA ASN A 233 7.57 12.25 12.72
C ASN A 233 8.58 12.77 11.69
N ILE A 234 8.39 12.37 10.44
CA ILE A 234 9.25 12.75 9.31
C ILE A 234 9.40 14.26 9.13
N ILE A 235 8.39 15.04 9.51
CA ILE A 235 8.42 16.50 9.38
C ILE A 235 9.51 17.04 10.30
N GLN A 236 9.55 16.52 11.53
CA GLN A 236 10.53 16.91 12.54
C GLN A 236 11.90 16.28 12.26
N THR A 237 11.95 14.98 11.90
CA THR A 237 13.22 14.25 11.81
C THR A 237 13.98 14.47 10.51
N LYS A 238 13.29 14.78 9.41
CA LYS A 238 13.90 15.18 8.14
C LYS A 238 13.91 16.71 7.95
N GLY A 239 13.33 17.47 8.88
CA GLY A 239 13.22 18.92 8.79
C GLY A 239 12.43 19.40 7.57
N LEU A 240 11.42 18.63 7.14
CA LEU A 240 10.64 18.96 5.93
C LEU A 240 9.84 20.24 6.17
N THR A 241 9.99 21.21 5.29
CA THR A 241 9.18 22.42 5.26
C THR A 241 7.94 22.22 4.38
N ALA A 242 6.99 23.14 4.45
CA ALA A 242 5.84 23.17 3.53
C ALA A 242 6.27 23.25 2.05
N ILE A 243 7.40 23.91 1.75
CA ILE A 243 7.95 24.03 0.39
C ILE A 243 8.49 22.68 -0.06
N ASP A 244 9.28 22.01 0.78
CA ASP A 244 9.83 20.68 0.45
C ASP A 244 8.72 19.66 0.18
N ILE A 245 7.62 19.72 0.93
CA ILE A 245 6.46 18.84 0.70
C ILE A 245 5.80 19.18 -0.64
N ALA A 246 5.63 20.47 -0.95
CA ALA A 246 5.03 20.90 -2.21
C ALA A 246 5.85 20.44 -3.43
N ASP A 247 7.17 20.62 -3.37
CA ASP A 247 8.09 20.22 -4.45
C ASP A 247 8.05 18.71 -4.67
N LYS A 248 8.16 17.91 -3.60
CA LYS A 248 8.07 16.45 -3.69
C LYS A 248 6.71 15.96 -4.18
N LEU A 249 5.63 16.64 -3.81
CA LEU A 249 4.31 16.32 -4.36
C LEU A 249 4.22 16.68 -5.85
N GLY A 250 4.90 17.74 -6.28
CA GLY A 250 5.08 18.07 -7.70
C GLY A 250 5.77 16.96 -8.49
N ASP A 251 6.81 16.34 -7.92
CA ASP A 251 7.48 15.20 -8.52
C ASP A 251 6.54 13.98 -8.61
N VAL A 252 5.81 13.67 -7.53
CA VAL A 252 4.80 12.60 -7.53
C VAL A 252 3.73 12.84 -8.62
N VAL A 253 3.21 14.05 -8.75
CA VAL A 253 2.21 14.39 -9.80
C VAL A 253 2.81 14.24 -11.19
N THR A 254 4.05 14.70 -11.39
CA THR A 254 4.77 14.55 -12.66
C THR A 254 4.97 13.07 -13.03
N GLY A 255 5.28 12.24 -12.02
CA GLY A 255 5.34 10.79 -12.14
C GLY A 255 4.00 10.19 -12.57
N CYS A 256 2.89 10.62 -11.96
CA CYS A 256 1.54 10.20 -12.34
C CYS A 256 1.22 10.55 -13.81
N GLU A 257 1.53 11.77 -14.25
CA GLU A 257 1.31 12.18 -15.63
C GLU A 257 2.11 11.35 -16.63
N ARG A 258 3.36 11.04 -16.30
CA ARG A 258 4.21 10.17 -17.11
C ARG A 258 3.67 8.74 -17.14
N PHE A 259 3.26 8.20 -15.99
CA PHE A 259 2.65 6.89 -15.91
C PHE A 259 1.43 6.81 -16.84
N LEU A 260 0.49 7.74 -16.70
CA LEU A 260 -0.70 7.80 -17.54
C LEU A 260 -0.35 7.95 -19.02
N LYS A 261 0.65 8.76 -19.39
CA LYS A 261 1.06 8.94 -20.79
C LYS A 261 1.44 7.62 -21.48
N HIS A 262 2.06 6.69 -20.75
CA HIS A 262 2.53 5.42 -21.30
C HIS A 262 1.50 4.29 -21.18
N ILE A 263 0.63 4.32 -20.18
CA ILE A 263 -0.36 3.27 -19.92
C ILE A 263 -1.70 3.53 -20.63
N LYS A 264 -2.13 4.80 -20.71
CA LYS A 264 -3.45 5.12 -21.25
C LYS A 264 -3.55 4.88 -22.75
N ASN A 265 -4.76 4.58 -23.20
CA ASN A 265 -5.11 4.62 -24.61
C ASN A 265 -5.53 6.05 -24.99
N PRO A 266 -4.80 6.74 -25.90
CA PRO A 266 -5.16 8.08 -26.34
C PRO A 266 -6.60 8.16 -26.87
N GLY A 267 -7.35 9.18 -26.44
CA GLY A 267 -8.73 9.41 -26.87
C GLY A 267 -9.80 8.52 -26.21
N GLN A 268 -9.40 7.45 -25.52
CA GLN A 268 -10.32 6.55 -24.81
C GLN A 268 -10.22 6.68 -23.29
N TYR A 269 -9.11 7.21 -22.78
CA TYR A 269 -8.94 7.48 -21.36
C TYR A 269 -9.96 8.50 -20.84
N LYS A 270 -10.68 8.15 -19.77
CA LYS A 270 -11.53 9.10 -19.05
C LYS A 270 -11.04 9.25 -17.62
N SER A 271 -10.75 10.50 -17.23
CA SER A 271 -10.46 10.85 -15.83
C SER A 271 -11.65 10.48 -14.95
N ALA A 272 -11.38 10.07 -13.70
CA ALA A 272 -12.41 9.92 -12.68
C ALA A 272 -12.97 11.26 -12.18
N TYR A 273 -12.23 12.35 -12.35
CA TYR A 273 -12.64 13.70 -11.94
C TYR A 273 -12.93 14.57 -13.15
N CYS A 274 -14.04 15.32 -13.10
CA CYS A 274 -14.40 16.26 -14.15
C CYS A 274 -13.46 17.48 -14.18
N PRO A 275 -13.41 18.23 -15.29
CA PRO A 275 -12.62 19.46 -15.38
C PRO A 275 -12.99 20.54 -14.35
N GLU A 276 -14.21 20.52 -13.82
CA GLU A 276 -14.70 21.45 -12.79
C GLU A 276 -14.22 21.08 -11.38
N ALA A 277 -13.77 19.85 -11.15
CA ALA A 277 -13.21 19.40 -9.88
C ALA A 277 -11.80 19.98 -9.68
N THR A 278 -11.74 21.27 -9.34
CA THR A 278 -10.50 22.03 -9.15
C THR A 278 -10.20 22.31 -7.68
N TRP A 279 -8.95 22.72 -7.41
CA TRP A 279 -8.55 23.22 -6.09
C TRP A 279 -9.46 24.35 -5.60
N ASP A 280 -9.69 25.37 -6.43
CA ASP A 280 -10.49 26.54 -6.04
C ASP A 280 -11.94 26.18 -5.69
N ALA A 281 -12.53 25.27 -6.47
CA ALA A 281 -13.89 24.81 -6.26
C ALA A 281 -14.02 23.92 -5.01
N SER A 282 -12.98 23.14 -4.68
CA SER A 282 -13.07 22.07 -3.68
C SER A 282 -12.44 22.43 -2.34
N PHE A 283 -11.27 23.08 -2.33
CA PHE A 283 -10.38 23.17 -1.17
C PHE A 283 -9.93 24.57 -0.79
N ALA A 284 -10.10 25.60 -1.63
CA ALA A 284 -9.65 26.96 -1.29
C ALA A 284 -10.17 27.45 0.08
N LYS A 285 -11.40 27.07 0.45
CA LYS A 285 -12.00 27.40 1.77
C LYS A 285 -11.59 26.44 2.89
N ASN A 286 -11.15 25.23 2.58
CA ASN A 286 -10.74 24.23 3.56
C ASN A 286 -9.57 23.36 3.05
N PRO A 287 -8.34 23.89 3.02
CA PRO A 287 -7.17 23.14 2.56
C PRO A 287 -6.85 21.91 3.41
N GLU A 288 -7.25 21.90 4.69
CA GLU A 288 -7.03 20.76 5.58
C GLU A 288 -7.79 19.52 5.12
N ALA A 289 -8.99 19.67 4.53
CA ALA A 289 -9.72 18.55 3.95
C ALA A 289 -8.92 17.86 2.83
N CYS A 290 -8.15 18.62 2.05
CA CYS A 290 -7.27 18.07 1.02
C CYS A 290 -6.12 17.26 1.64
N ALA A 291 -5.51 17.78 2.71
CA ALA A 291 -4.47 17.05 3.43
C ALA A 291 -5.00 15.73 4.02
N VAL A 292 -6.21 15.74 4.60
CA VAL A 292 -6.88 14.54 5.10
C VAL A 292 -7.07 13.50 3.99
N ILE A 293 -7.50 13.91 2.80
CA ILE A 293 -7.67 12.99 1.67
C ILE A 293 -6.32 12.42 1.24
N LEU A 294 -5.30 13.26 1.00
CA LEU A 294 -3.97 12.81 0.59
C LEU A 294 -3.36 11.81 1.58
N VAL A 295 -3.36 12.14 2.88
CA VAL A 295 -2.84 11.27 3.94
C VAL A 295 -3.63 9.96 4.03
N GLY A 296 -4.94 10.03 3.81
CA GLY A 296 -5.83 8.87 3.86
C GLY A 296 -5.67 7.91 2.67
N ILE A 297 -5.44 8.42 1.47
CA ILE A 297 -5.27 7.61 0.25
C ILE A 297 -3.83 7.10 0.07
N GLY A 298 -2.86 7.72 0.75
CA GLY A 298 -1.45 7.38 0.65
C GLY A 298 -1.12 5.89 0.80
N PRO A 299 -1.68 5.14 1.78
CA PRO A 299 -1.45 3.70 1.90
C PRO A 299 -1.89 2.88 0.69
N MET A 300 -3.03 3.23 0.09
CA MET A 300 -3.54 2.58 -1.12
C MET A 300 -2.67 2.93 -2.31
N PHE A 301 -2.32 4.21 -2.45
CA PHE A 301 -1.53 4.70 -3.56
C PHE A 301 -0.13 4.08 -3.59
N TYR A 302 0.58 4.15 -2.45
CA TYR A 302 1.87 3.51 -2.27
C TYR A 302 1.79 1.99 -2.42
N GLY A 303 0.89 1.33 -1.68
CA GLY A 303 0.82 -0.14 -1.67
C GLY A 303 0.49 -0.73 -3.03
N GLY A 304 -0.36 -0.07 -3.82
CA GLY A 304 -0.70 -0.51 -5.17
C GLY A 304 0.46 -0.34 -6.16
N LEU A 305 1.12 0.83 -6.17
CA LEU A 305 2.23 1.10 -7.10
C LEU A 305 3.50 0.33 -6.76
N GLU A 306 3.86 0.25 -5.47
CA GLU A 306 5.00 -0.56 -5.00
C GLU A 306 4.82 -2.03 -5.41
N SER A 307 3.59 -2.55 -5.32
CA SER A 307 3.31 -3.92 -5.77
C SER A 307 3.54 -4.08 -7.27
N LEU A 308 3.14 -3.10 -8.09
CA LEU A 308 3.39 -3.14 -9.53
C LEU A 308 4.88 -3.06 -9.84
N LEU A 309 5.62 -2.19 -9.15
CA LEU A 309 7.05 -1.99 -9.34
C LEU A 309 7.85 -3.25 -9.02
N ILE A 310 7.65 -3.86 -7.85
CA ILE A 310 8.37 -5.08 -7.45
C ILE A 310 8.13 -6.22 -8.43
N GLU A 311 6.87 -6.43 -8.82
CA GLU A 311 6.54 -7.53 -9.73
C GLU A 311 7.07 -7.27 -11.13
N PHE A 312 7.11 -6.00 -11.55
CA PHE A 312 7.79 -5.57 -12.77
C PHE A 312 9.27 -5.93 -12.75
N GLU A 313 9.98 -5.55 -11.69
CA GLU A 313 11.41 -5.82 -11.54
C GLU A 313 11.74 -7.31 -11.49
N VAL A 314 10.98 -8.09 -10.72
CA VAL A 314 11.17 -9.54 -10.61
C VAL A 314 10.99 -10.20 -11.98
N SER A 315 9.94 -9.81 -12.70
CA SER A 315 9.66 -10.38 -14.02
C SER A 315 10.69 -9.96 -15.07
N TYR A 316 11.14 -8.70 -15.01
CA TYR A 316 12.20 -8.19 -15.88
C TYR A 316 13.51 -8.97 -15.68
N ARG A 317 13.92 -9.19 -14.43
CA ARG A 317 15.15 -9.93 -14.10
C ARG A 317 15.09 -11.42 -14.44
N THR A 318 13.91 -12.03 -14.35
CA THR A 318 13.74 -13.47 -14.58
C THR A 318 13.48 -13.84 -16.05
N GLY A 319 13.17 -12.87 -16.91
CA GLY A 319 12.94 -13.09 -18.35
C GLY A 319 11.65 -13.86 -18.67
N LEU A 320 10.70 -13.96 -17.73
CA LEU A 320 9.45 -14.70 -17.87
C LEU A 320 8.40 -13.93 -18.72
N SER A 321 8.69 -13.76 -20.00
CA SER A 321 8.01 -12.79 -20.87
C SER A 321 6.49 -13.00 -21.03
N ARG A 322 6.01 -14.24 -21.21
CA ARG A 322 4.58 -14.47 -21.51
C ARG A 322 3.68 -14.32 -20.29
N TYR A 323 4.07 -14.92 -19.17
CA TYR A 323 3.33 -14.81 -17.90
C TYR A 323 3.32 -13.36 -17.39
N PHE A 324 4.40 -12.62 -17.67
CA PHE A 324 4.53 -11.22 -17.30
C PHE A 324 3.46 -10.31 -17.90
N PHE A 325 3.13 -10.46 -19.19
CA PHE A 325 2.13 -9.58 -19.81
C PHE A 325 0.73 -9.77 -19.24
N ASP A 326 0.29 -11.03 -19.10
CA ASP A 326 -1.01 -11.35 -18.49
C ASP A 326 -1.08 -10.83 -17.05
N PHE A 327 0.04 -10.95 -16.33
CA PHE A 327 0.16 -10.48 -14.97
C PHE A 327 0.09 -8.96 -14.84
N ILE A 328 0.86 -8.22 -15.64
CA ILE A 328 0.83 -6.75 -15.65
C ILE A 328 -0.56 -6.25 -16.04
N HIS A 329 -1.18 -6.88 -17.04
CA HIS A 329 -2.56 -6.56 -17.42
C HIS A 329 -3.53 -6.73 -16.24
N MET A 330 -3.45 -7.88 -15.55
CA MET A 330 -4.25 -8.14 -14.34
C MET A 330 -3.99 -7.08 -13.25
N MET A 331 -2.73 -6.72 -13.00
CA MET A 331 -2.39 -5.69 -11.99
C MET A 331 -2.92 -4.31 -12.38
N LEU A 332 -2.73 -3.87 -13.61
CA LEU A 332 -3.24 -2.60 -14.09
C LEU A 332 -4.77 -2.54 -13.95
N LYS A 333 -5.46 -3.62 -14.31
CA LYS A 333 -6.91 -3.73 -14.11
C LYS A 333 -7.30 -3.58 -12.64
N ALA A 334 -6.61 -4.27 -11.74
CA ALA A 334 -6.86 -4.17 -10.30
C ALA A 334 -6.54 -2.76 -9.76
N LEU A 335 -5.55 -2.06 -10.31
CA LEU A 335 -5.25 -0.66 -9.99
C LEU A 335 -6.32 0.33 -10.49
N GLY A 336 -7.31 -0.14 -11.26
CA GLY A 336 -8.41 0.65 -11.83
C GLY A 336 -8.24 0.98 -13.32
N PHE A 337 -7.15 0.55 -13.97
CA PHE A 337 -6.92 0.77 -15.40
C PHE A 337 -7.61 -0.31 -16.24
N VAL A 338 -8.85 -0.05 -16.61
CA VAL A 338 -9.69 -0.97 -17.40
C VAL A 338 -9.65 -0.65 -18.89
N GLU A 339 -9.80 -1.66 -19.74
CA GLU A 339 -10.04 -1.46 -21.17
C GLU A 339 -11.44 -0.85 -21.40
N PRO A 340 -11.61 0.04 -22.40
CA PRO A 340 -10.63 0.42 -23.42
C PRO A 340 -9.74 1.63 -23.03
N GLU A 341 -9.82 2.10 -21.79
CA GLU A 341 -9.13 3.32 -21.32
C GLU A 341 -7.62 3.13 -21.15
N CYS A 342 -7.21 1.91 -20.85
CA CYS A 342 -5.83 1.45 -20.85
C CYS A 342 -5.50 0.77 -22.19
N ARG A 343 -4.23 0.82 -22.60
CA ARG A 343 -3.76 -0.01 -23.72
C ARG A 343 -3.99 -1.48 -23.39
N ALA A 344 -4.48 -2.25 -24.37
CA ALA A 344 -4.83 -3.65 -24.15
C ALA A 344 -3.63 -4.51 -23.73
N SER A 345 -2.44 -4.18 -24.26
CA SER A 345 -1.20 -4.87 -23.93
C SER A 345 -0.05 -3.87 -23.93
N PRO A 346 0.18 -3.13 -22.82
CA PRO A 346 1.34 -2.26 -22.73
C PRO A 346 2.61 -3.09 -22.88
N SER A 347 3.54 -2.63 -23.71
CA SER A 347 4.83 -3.31 -23.86
C SER A 347 5.63 -3.20 -22.55
N LEU A 348 6.61 -4.08 -22.36
CA LEU A 348 7.52 -3.98 -21.21
C LEU A 348 8.20 -2.61 -21.15
N VAL A 349 8.57 -2.07 -22.32
CA VAL A 349 9.15 -0.73 -22.47
C VAL A 349 8.16 0.37 -22.09
N ASP A 350 6.86 0.20 -22.36
CA ASP A 350 5.86 1.18 -21.93
C ASP A 350 5.72 1.20 -20.40
N VAL A 351 5.71 0.03 -19.76
CA VAL A 351 5.59 -0.09 -18.31
C VAL A 351 6.84 0.44 -17.60
N ASP A 352 8.03 0.09 -18.11
CA ASP A 352 9.31 0.66 -17.64
C ASP A 352 9.30 2.19 -17.70
N ARG A 353 8.92 2.75 -18.85
CA ARG A 353 8.82 4.21 -19.03
C ARG A 353 7.74 4.85 -18.16
N ALA A 354 6.65 4.13 -17.89
CA ALA A 354 5.58 4.58 -16.99
C ALA A 354 6.08 4.69 -15.54
N LEU A 355 6.88 3.71 -15.09
CA LEU A 355 7.37 3.61 -13.71
C LEU A 355 8.65 4.42 -13.45
N SER A 356 9.44 4.73 -14.47
CA SER A 356 10.73 5.46 -14.34
C SER A 356 10.71 6.87 -13.69
N ARG A 357 9.55 7.38 -13.27
CA ARG A 357 9.40 8.64 -12.48
C ARG A 357 8.48 8.48 -11.26
N LEU A 358 8.10 7.25 -10.97
CA LEU A 358 7.45 6.83 -9.74
C LEU A 358 8.36 5.77 -9.14
N ASP A 359 9.62 6.15 -8.94
CA ASP A 359 10.61 5.26 -8.36
C ASP A 359 10.47 5.29 -6.82
N ASP A 360 11.41 4.62 -6.16
CA ASP A 360 11.51 4.56 -4.72
C ASP A 360 11.32 5.93 -4.06
N HIS A 361 11.90 7.01 -4.60
CA HIS A 361 11.85 8.32 -3.95
C HIS A 361 10.44 8.93 -3.91
N GLU A 362 9.72 8.92 -5.02
CA GLU A 362 8.35 9.45 -5.08
C GLU A 362 7.39 8.58 -4.28
N LEU A 363 7.53 7.25 -4.37
CA LEU A 363 6.70 6.33 -3.59
C LEU A 363 6.97 6.47 -2.09
N TYR A 364 8.22 6.58 -1.67
CA TYR A 364 8.56 6.84 -0.26
C TYR A 364 8.07 8.20 0.21
N THR A 365 8.00 9.21 -0.65
CA THR A 365 7.36 10.49 -0.31
C THR A 365 5.89 10.27 0.05
N VAL A 366 5.13 9.53 -0.77
CA VAL A 366 3.72 9.22 -0.47
C VAL A 366 3.61 8.44 0.83
N TYR A 367 4.47 7.44 1.03
CA TYR A 367 4.52 6.62 2.25
C TYR A 367 4.74 7.49 3.49
N ASP A 368 5.76 8.33 3.44
CA ASP A 368 6.15 9.29 4.46
C ASP A 368 4.96 10.20 4.82
N LEU A 369 4.35 10.81 3.81
CA LEU A 369 3.22 11.73 4.00
C LEU A 369 1.93 11.02 4.42
N SER A 370 1.84 9.69 4.32
CA SER A 370 0.70 8.90 4.82
C SER A 370 0.60 8.94 6.34
N GLY A 371 1.64 9.38 7.06
CA GLY A 371 1.60 9.56 8.51
C GLY A 371 1.35 8.26 9.27
N PHE A 372 1.94 7.14 8.81
CA PHE A 372 1.83 5.83 9.48
C PHE A 372 2.17 5.93 10.96
N TRP A 373 3.24 6.64 11.31
CA TRP A 373 3.66 6.91 12.67
C TRP A 373 2.62 7.63 13.57
N ALA A 374 1.64 8.33 12.99
CA ALA A 374 0.68 9.19 13.69
C ALA A 374 -0.75 8.66 13.69
N PHE A 375 -1.16 7.91 12.67
CA PHE A 375 -2.58 7.64 12.40
C PHE A 375 -2.93 6.16 12.27
N TYR A 376 -1.95 5.27 12.15
CA TYR A 376 -2.13 3.84 11.90
C TYR A 376 -1.46 3.07 13.03
#